data_AF-A0A3M1CNU5-F1
#
_entry.id   AF-A0A3M1CNU5-F1
#
_cell.length_a   1.000
_cell.length_b   1.000
_cell.length_c   1.000
_cell.angle_alpha   90.00
_cell.angle_beta   90.00
_cell.angle_gamma   90.00
#
_symmetry.space_group_name_H-M   'P 1'
#
loop_
_entity.id
_entity.type
_entity.pdbx_description
1 polymer ?
#
loop_
_entity_poly.entity_id
_entity_poly.type
_entity_poly.pdbx_seq_one_letter_code
_entity_poly.pdbx_strand_id
1 'polypeptide(L)' 'VYLVEGGRARLRPIRTGLSNWERTEVLEGLEEGQHVIVSLDVKGLADGVAVRPANLPASRNLAW' A
#
# COMPACT_ATOMS: atom_id res chain seq x y z
N VAL A 1 -7.29 -2.35 -0.38
CA VAL A 1 -5.88 -2.16 0.03
C VAL A 1 -5.82 -1.63 1.46
N TYR A 2 -4.70 -1.72 2.16
CA TYR A 2 -4.55 -1.08 3.47
C TYR A 2 -3.76 0.22 3.36
N LEU A 3 -4.25 1.30 3.98
CA LEU A 3 -3.53 2.55 4.22
C LEU A 3 -2.92 2.58 5.61
N VAL A 4 -1.83 3.34 5.77
CA VAL A 4 -1.29 3.68 7.08
C VAL A 4 -1.86 5.03 7.51
N GLU A 5 -2.79 5.02 8.46
CA GLU A 5 -3.43 6.22 9.02
C GLU A 5 -3.23 6.23 10.54
N GLY A 6 -2.54 7.25 11.07
CA GLY A 6 -2.31 7.38 12.51
C GLY A 6 -1.58 6.19 13.14
N GLY A 7 -0.69 5.51 12.39
CA GLY A 7 0.02 4.32 12.84
C GLY A 7 -0.83 3.05 12.87
N ARG A 8 -1.96 3.02 12.17
CA ARG A 8 -2.83 1.85 12.03
C ARG A 8 -3.08 1.49 10.57
N ALA A 9 -3.24 0.21 10.30
CA ALA A 9 -3.71 -0.28 9.00
C ALA A 9 -5.20 0.04 8.85
N ARG A 10 -5.61 0.63 7.73
CA ARG A 10 -7.01 0.92 7.41
C ARG A 10 -7.40 0.34 6.07
N LEU A 11 -8.35 -0.58 6.05
CA LEU A 11 -8.82 -1.19 4.82
C LEU A 11 -9.62 -0.16 4.01
N ARG A 12 -9.16 0.10 2.79
CA ARG A 12 -9.82 0.98 1.83
C ARG A 12 -10.24 0.20 0.58
N PRO A 13 -11.49 0.36 0.11
CA PRO A 13 -11.87 -0.09 -1.22
C PRO A 13 -11.14 0.77 -2.26
N ILE A 14 -10.76 0.15 -3.37
CA ILE A 14 -10.17 0.82 -4.53
C ILE A 14 -10.80 0.30 -5.80
N ARG A 15 -10.78 1.11 -6.86
CA ARG A 15 -11.08 0.64 -8.21
C ARG A 15 -9.77 0.38 -8.94
N THR A 16 -9.59 -0.84 -9.42
CA THR A 16 -8.41 -1.24 -10.18
C THR A 16 -8.62 -1.10 -11.68
N GLY A 17 -7.54 -0.86 -12.41
CA GLY A 17 -7.49 -0.84 -13.87
C GLY A 17 -6.77 -2.06 -14.43
N LEU A 18 -5.79 -1.83 -15.29
CA LEU A 18 -4.95 -2.88 -15.85
C LEU A 18 -4.10 -3.56 -14.77
N SER A 19 -3.82 -4.85 -14.95
CA SER A 19 -2.93 -5.59 -14.06
C SER A 19 -2.04 -6.53 -14.85
N ASN A 20 -0.83 -6.74 -14.35
CA ASN A 20 0.08 -7.78 -14.82
C ASN A 20 0.59 -8.59 -13.62
N TRP A 21 1.63 -9.41 -13.85
CA TRP A 21 2.21 -10.29 -12.84
C TRP A 21 2.86 -9.57 -11.64
N GLU A 22 3.22 -8.30 -11.78
CA GLU A 22 3.95 -7.55 -10.75
C GLU A 22 3.16 -6.34 -10.21
N ARG A 23 2.30 -5.74 -11.04
CA ARG A 23 1.65 -4.45 -10.76
C ARG A 23 0.17 -4.48 -11.12
N THR A 24 -0.61 -3.74 -10.34
CA THR A 24 -2.01 -3.44 -10.61
C THR A 24 -2.20 -1.93 -10.58
N GLU A 25 -2.83 -1.39 -11.61
CA GLU A 25 -3.20 0.01 -11.69
C GLU A 25 -4.35 0.33 -10.73
N VAL A 26 -4.26 1.46 -10.03
CA VAL A 26 -5.32 1.98 -9.17
C VAL A 26 -5.90 3.24 -9.81
N LEU A 27 -7.18 3.20 -10.15
CA LEU A 27 -7.88 4.29 -10.84
C LEU A 27 -8.63 5.21 -9.87
N GLU A 28 -9.12 4.68 -8.74
CA GLU A 28 -9.85 5.45 -7.72
C GLU A 28 -9.65 4.86 -6.31
N GLY A 29 -9.92 5.68 -5.30
CA GLY A 29 -9.95 5.27 -3.88
C GLY A 29 -8.67 5.55 -3.11
N LEU A 30 -7.66 6.14 -3.77
CA LEU A 30 -6.41 6.62 -3.17
C LEU A 30 -6.11 8.05 -3.61
N GLU A 31 -5.33 8.76 -2.81
CA GLU A 31 -4.83 10.11 -3.08
C GLU A 31 -3.30 10.15 -2.96
N GLU A 32 -2.66 11.12 -3.61
CA GLU A 32 -1.20 11.31 -3.51
C GLU A 32 -0.76 11.53 -2.05
N GLY A 33 0.43 11.01 -1.72
CA GLY A 33 0.99 11.09 -0.36
C GLY A 33 0.44 10.04 0.62
N GLN A 34 -0.58 9.27 0.25
CA GLN A 34 -1.06 8.16 1.08
C GLN A 34 -0.09 6.96 1.03
N HIS A 35 0.27 6.44 2.21
CA HIS A 35 1.10 5.24 2.32
C HIS A 35 0.25 3.98 2.30
N VAL A 36 0.51 3.11 1.32
CA VAL A 36 -0.11 1.78 1.19
C VAL A 36 0.77 0.68 1.78
N ILE A 37 0.14 -0.35 2.35
CA ILE A 37 0.84 -1.56 2.80
C ILE A 37 0.94 -2.52 1.61
N VAL A 38 2.18 -2.79 1.16
CA VAL A 38 2.46 -3.72 0.05
C VAL A 38 2.96 -5.10 0.52
N SER A 39 3.36 -5.23 1.78
CA SER A 39 3.77 -6.51 2.40
C SER A 39 2.58 -7.16 3.09
N LEU A 40 1.82 -7.98 2.36
CA LEU A 40 0.58 -8.59 2.87
C LEU A 40 0.79 -9.90 3.63
N ASP A 41 1.92 -10.58 3.44
CA ASP A 41 2.25 -11.85 4.10
C ASP A 41 2.75 -11.66 5.54
N VAL A 42 2.04 -10.85 6.32
CA VAL A 42 2.34 -10.59 7.74
C VAL A 42 1.20 -11.17 8.57
N LYS A 43 1.53 -12.16 9.41
CA LYS A 43 0.56 -12.79 10.29
C LYS A 43 -0.14 -11.75 11.17
N GLY A 44 -1.48 -11.75 11.13
CA GLY A 44 -2.30 -10.86 11.95
C GLY A 44 -2.54 -9.47 11.35
N LEU A 45 -2.12 -9.21 10.10
CA LEU A 45 -2.53 -7.99 9.41
C LEU A 45 -4.06 -7.98 9.21
N ALA A 46 -4.70 -6.96 9.77
CA ALA A 46 -6.15 -6.74 9.68
C ALA A 46 -6.46 -5.25 9.81
N ASP A 47 -7.72 -4.84 9.59
CA ASP A 47 -8.12 -3.46 9.84
C ASP A 47 -7.91 -3.06 11.30
N GLY A 48 -7.39 -1.86 11.50
CA GLY A 48 -7.16 -1.25 12.80
C GLY A 48 -5.90 -1.71 13.52
N VAL A 49 -5.17 -2.74 13.06
CA VAL A 49 -3.95 -3.19 13.75
C VAL A 49 -2.84 -2.14 13.66
N ALA A 50 -2.00 -2.08 14.70
CA ALA A 50 -0.88 -1.14 14.73
C ALA A 50 0.17 -1.53 13.69
N VAL A 51 0.66 -0.53 12.95
CA VAL A 51 1.67 -0.70 11.91
C VAL A 51 2.66 0.46 11.95
N ARG A 52 3.88 0.19 11.50
CA ARG A 52 4.91 1.22 11.29
C ARG A 52 5.45 1.09 9.88
N PRO A 53 5.53 2.18 9.11
CA PRO A 53 6.22 2.15 7.82
C PRO A 53 7.62 1.58 7.99
N ALA A 54 8.00 0.67 7.10
CA ALA A 54 9.39 0.24 7.02
C ALA A 54 10.23 1.45 6.57
N ASN A 55 11.30 1.77 7.31
CA ASN A 55 12.25 2.80 6.89
C ASN A 55 13.16 2.20 5.82
N LEU A 56 12.62 2.00 4.62
CA LEU A 56 13.40 1.59 3.45
C LEU A 56 13.88 2.86 2.75
N PRO A 57 15.16 2.96 2.36
CA PRO A 57 15.59 4.05 1.50
C PRO A 57 14.71 4.05 0.24
N ALA A 58 14.26 5.24 -0.18
CA ALA A 58 13.44 5.39 -1.38
C ALA A 58 14.11 4.64 -2.54
N SER A 59 13.36 3.74 -3.17
CA SER A 59 13.87 2.85 -4.20
C SER A 59 14.47 3.63 -5.37
N ARG A 60 15.66 3.19 -5.79
CA ARG A 60 16.47 3.65 -6.92
C ARG A 60 15.62 3.75 -8.20
N ASN A 61 15.54 4.95 -8.78
CA ASN A 61 15.02 5.15 -10.14
C ASN A 61 15.77 4.20 -11.09
N LEU A 62 15.04 3.25 -11.69
CA LEU A 62 15.53 2.49 -12.82
C LEU A 62 15.37 3.41 -14.04
N ALA A 63 16.45 4.14 -14.36
CA ALA A 63 16.60 4.76 -15.67
C ALA A 63 16.71 3.61 -16.69
N TRP A 64 15.81 3.64 -17.67
CA TRP A 64 15.84 2.78 -18.86
C TRP A 64 16.98 3.19 -19.81
#